data_AF-A0A1H7STE0-F1
#
_entry.id   AF-A0A1H7STE0-F1
#
_cell.length_a   1.000
_cell.length_b   1.000
_cell.length_c   1.000
_cell.angle_alpha   90.00
_cell.angle_beta   90.00
_cell.angle_gamma   90.00
#
_symmetry.space_group_name_H-M   'P 1'
#
loop_
_entity.id
_entity.type
_entity.pdbx_description
1 polymer ?
#
loop_
_entity_poly.entity_id
_entity_poly.type
_entity_poly.pdbx_seq_one_letter_code
_entity_poly.pdbx_strand_id
1 'polypeptide(L)' 'MIDLNTASADELDTVPMLAGHGAEIVRYREERGGFTELRQLNEVPGLAQKADGAEEYLSVG' A
#
# COMPACT_ATOMS: atom_id res chain seq x y z
N MET A 1 -12.47 -2.93 -3.90
CA MET A 1 -11.31 -2.13 -3.48
C MET A 1 -10.82 -2.67 -2.15
N ILE A 2 -9.52 -2.80 -2.02
CA ILE A 2 -8.82 -3.18 -0.80
C ILE A 2 -8.45 -1.89 -0.07
N ASP A 3 -8.79 -1.79 1.21
CA ASP A 3 -8.46 -0.61 1.99
C ASP A 3 -7.00 -0.68 2.47
N LEU A 4 -6.20 0.30 2.04
CA LEU A 4 -4.77 0.39 2.30
C LEU A 4 -4.44 0.46 3.80
N ASN A 5 -5.33 0.99 4.63
CA ASN A 5 -5.10 1.15 6.06
C ASN A 5 -5.46 -0.07 6.90
N THR A 6 -6.30 -0.97 6.38
CA THR A 6 -6.83 -2.10 7.15
C THR A 6 -6.49 -3.46 6.57
N ALA A 7 -6.19 -3.55 5.27
CA ALA A 7 -5.85 -4.80 4.61
C ALA A 7 -4.60 -5.47 5.20
N SER A 8 -4.60 -6.80 5.22
CA SER A 8 -3.42 -7.61 5.57
C SER A 8 -2.32 -7.49 4.50
N ALA A 9 -1.10 -7.88 4.86
CA ALA A 9 0.01 -7.94 3.90
C ALA A 9 -0.30 -8.87 2.71
N ASP A 10 -0.89 -10.04 2.98
CA ASP A 10 -1.26 -11.01 1.94
C ASP A 10 -2.33 -10.45 0.99
N GLU A 11 -3.31 -9.70 1.50
CA GLU A 11 -4.31 -9.03 0.65
C GLU A 11 -3.67 -7.93 -0.21
N LEU A 12 -2.75 -7.14 0.34
CA LEU A 12 -2.02 -6.13 -0.42
C LEU A 12 -1.16 -6.76 -1.52
N ASP A 13 -0.55 -7.91 -1.26
CA ASP A 13 0.25 -8.66 -2.25
C ASP A 13 -0.60 -9.22 -3.41
N THR A 14 -1.93 -9.26 -3.29
CA THR A 14 -2.80 -9.59 -4.44
C THR A 14 -2.90 -8.46 -5.47
N VAL A 15 -2.51 -7.23 -5.10
CA VAL A 15 -2.46 -6.10 -6.03
C VAL A 15 -1.18 -6.21 -6.85
N PRO A 16 -1.26 -6.34 -8.20
CA PRO A 16 -0.09 -6.61 -9.04
C PRO A 16 1.08 -5.64 -8.83
N MET A 17 0.77 -4.36 -8.60
CA MET A 17 1.76 -3.29 -8.39
C MET A 17 2.44 -3.34 -7.01
N LEU A 18 1.81 -4.01 -6.03
CA LEU A 18 2.28 -4.12 -4.65
C LEU A 18 2.81 -5.52 -4.31
N ALA A 19 2.81 -6.45 -5.27
CA ALA A 19 3.19 -7.83 -5.03
C ALA A 19 4.61 -7.94 -4.44
N GLY A 20 4.72 -8.54 -3.26
CA GLY A 20 5.96 -8.70 -2.51
C GLY A 20 6.33 -7.49 -1.64
N HIS A 21 5.40 -6.56 -1.43
CA HIS A 21 5.59 -5.35 -0.64
C HIS A 21 4.53 -5.16 0.46
N GLY A 22 3.56 -6.07 0.60
CA GLY A 22 2.50 -5.97 1.60
C GLY A 22 3.03 -5.78 3.03
N ALA A 23 4.07 -6.51 3.42
CA ALA A 23 4.66 -6.41 4.76
C ALA A 23 5.26 -5.02 5.04
N GLU A 24 5.97 -4.44 4.08
CA GLU A 24 6.58 -3.12 4.17
C GLU A 24 5.53 -2.02 4.27
N ILE A 25 4.43 -2.17 3.53
CA ILE A 25 3.29 -1.23 3.58
C ILE A 25 2.64 -1.27 4.97
N VAL A 26 2.37 -2.47 5.51
CA VAL A 26 1.81 -2.65 6.86
C VAL A 26 2.72 -2.02 7.91
N ARG A 27 4.02 -2.32 7.86
CA ARG A 27 5.00 -1.71 8.77
C ARG A 27 5.01 -0.19 8.66
N TYR A 28 5.01 0.35 7.43
CA TYR A 28 5.04 1.79 7.20
C TYR A 28 3.81 2.48 7.81
N ARG A 29 2.59 1.98 7.61
CA ARG A 29 1.38 2.59 8.21
C ARG A 29 1.36 2.49 9.72
N GLU A 30 1.89 1.42 10.31
CA GLU A 30 1.99 1.27 11.76
C GLU A 30 2.99 2.26 12.38
N GLU A 31 4.11 2.51 11.72
CA GLU A 31 5.14 3.45 12.18
C GLU A 31 4.78 4.93 11.95
N ARG A 32 4.04 5.23 10.88
CA ARG A 32 3.77 6.61 10.41
C ARG A 32 2.35 7.11 10.68
N GLY A 33 1.43 6.22 11.10
CA GLY A 33 0.07 6.59 11.47
C GLY A 33 -0.94 6.54 10.31
N GLY A 34 -0.87 5.51 9.47
CA GLY A 34 -1.78 5.33 8.35
C GLY A 34 -1.38 6.12 7.10
N PHE A 35 -2.07 5.82 6.01
CA PHE A 35 -2.06 6.58 4.77
C PHE A 35 -3.28 7.50 4.75
N THR A 36 -3.12 8.71 4.22
CA THR A 36 -4.20 9.66 3.96
C THR A 36 -4.50 9.80 2.46
N GLU A 37 -3.59 9.32 1.62
CA GLU A 37 -3.70 9.36 0.16
C GLU A 37 -2.80 8.29 -0.47
N LEU A 38 -3.22 7.73 -1.61
CA LEU A 38 -2.49 6.63 -2.25
C LEU A 38 -1.07 7.01 -2.70
N ARG A 39 -0.82 8.29 -3.03
CA ARG A 39 0.51 8.74 -3.48
C ARG A 39 1.61 8.50 -2.45
N GLN A 40 1.26 8.39 -1.16
CA GLN A 40 2.19 8.10 -0.06
C GLN A 40 2.77 6.69 -0.13
N LEU A 41 2.23 5.78 -0.96
CA LEU A 41 2.88 4.51 -1.28
C LEU A 41 4.30 4.72 -1.86
N ASN A 42 4.57 5.85 -2.50
CA ASN A 42 5.91 6.20 -2.98
C ASN A 42 6.91 6.49 -1.85
N GLU A 43 6.45 6.72 -0.63
CA GLU A 43 7.29 6.92 0.55
C GLU A 43 7.67 5.60 1.23
N VAL A 44 7.00 4.49 0.86
CA VAL A 44 7.32 3.16 1.38
C VAL A 44 8.64 2.71 0.73
N PRO A 45 9.66 2.32 1.53
CA PRO A 45 10.94 1.87 1.01
C PRO A 45 10.78 0.73 -0.01
N GLY A 46 11.28 0.94 -1.22
CA GLY A 46 11.21 -0.06 -2.30
C GLY A 46 9.98 0.01 -3.21
N LEU A 47 9.01 0.90 -2.93
CA LEU A 47 7.81 1.13 -3.76
C LEU A 47 7.86 2.40 -4.63
N ALA A 48 8.90 3.23 -4.51
CA ALA A 48 8.98 4.46 -5.29
C ALA A 48 8.77 4.18 -6.80
N GLN A 49 7.74 4.81 -7.39
CA GLN A 49 7.33 4.66 -8.79
C GLN A 49 6.84 3.25 -9.19
N LYS A 50 6.55 2.37 -8.23
CA LYS A 50 5.97 1.04 -8.49
C LYS A 50 4.47 0.98 -8.27
N ALA A 51 3.88 1.96 -7.61
CA ALA A 51 2.47 1.95 -7.22
C ALA A 51 1.52 2.59 -8.25
N ASP A 52 2.02 3.00 -9.42
CA ASP A 52 1.21 3.60 -10.47
C ASP A 52 0.12 2.62 -10.95
N GLY A 53 -1.15 3.05 -10.96
CA GLY A 53 -2.29 2.22 -11.32
C GLY A 53 -2.87 1.41 -10.15
N ALA A 54 -2.28 1.47 -8.95
CA ALA A 54 -2.82 0.80 -7.77
C ALA A 54 -4.17 1.40 -7.30
N GLU A 55 -4.49 2.62 -7.72
CA GLU A 55 -5.78 3.31 -7.47
C GLU A 55 -7.00 2.58 -8.04
N GLU A 56 -6.83 1.70 -9.03
CA GLU A 56 -7.93 0.86 -9.54
C GLU A 56 -8.33 -0.24 -8.53
N TYR A 57 -7.41 -0.61 -7.64
CA TYR A 57 -7.56 -1.72 -6.69
C TYR A 57 -7.74 -1.24 -5.25
N LEU A 58 -7.24 -0.05 -4.92
CA LEU A 58 -7.10 0.43 -3.55
C LEU A 58 -8.04 1.58 -3.21
N SER A 59 -8.34 1.68 -1.92
CA SER A 59 -8.93 2.86 -1.30
C SER A 59 -8.15 3.25 -0.04
N VAL A 60 -8.33 4.49 0.43
CA VAL A 60 -7.83 4.95 1.73
C VAL A 60 -9.03 5.23 2.63
N GLY A 61 -9.22 4.40 3.66
CA GLY A 61 -10.28 4.52 4.67
C GLY A 61 -9.79 5.06 6.01
#